data_AF-A0A1V4WKB7-F1
#
_entry.id   AF-A0A1V4WKB7-F1
#
_cell.length_a   1.000
_cell.length_b   1.000
_cell.length_c   1.000
_cell.angle_alpha   90.00
_cell.angle_beta   90.00
_cell.angle_gamma   90.00
#
_symmetry.space_group_name_H-M   'P 1'
#
loop_
_entity.id
_entity.type
_entity.pdbx_description
1 polymer ?
#
loop_
_entity_poly.entity_id
_entity_poly.type
_entity_poly.pdbx_seq_one_letter_code
_entity_poly.pdbx_strand_id
1 'polypeptide(L)'
;MHVDAFKDGIVRVVLINERNTVLLVFVLDYPSGRVHTNLEDGGLMTGENAPEEIDVVSYATFFYNVLGNRIAELACGNLEPIDCEIVIPENIITPNPDRAIKEAVLRFRCERAGGAE
;
A
#
# COMPACT_ATOMS: atom_id res chain seq x y z
N MET A 1 -0.08 14.34 -1.20
CA MET A 1 -1.32 13.85 -0.58
C MET A 1 -2.49 14.55 -1.24
N HIS A 2 -3.43 13.78 -1.77
CA HIS A 2 -4.68 14.28 -2.35
C HIS A 2 -5.86 13.70 -1.54
N VAL A 3 -6.88 14.51 -1.30
CA VAL A 3 -8.00 14.14 -0.43
C VAL A 3 -9.30 14.54 -1.11
N ASP A 4 -10.15 13.56 -1.36
CA ASP A 4 -11.45 13.74 -2.00
C ASP A 4 -12.58 13.30 -1.07
N ALA A 5 -13.61 14.13 -0.94
CA ALA A 5 -14.84 13.72 -0.29
C ALA A 5 -15.68 12.87 -1.25
N PHE A 6 -15.92 11.61 -0.89
CA PHE A 6 -16.70 10.70 -1.74
C PHE A 6 -18.20 10.89 -1.55
N LYS A 7 -18.68 10.99 -0.28
CA LYS A 7 -20.03 11.39 0.23
C LYS A 7 -20.28 10.80 1.65
N ASP A 8 -21.27 11.30 2.39
CA ASP A 8 -21.77 10.74 3.67
C ASP A 8 -20.72 10.54 4.79
N GLY A 9 -19.73 11.44 4.86
CA GLY A 9 -18.65 11.33 5.84
C GLY A 9 -17.57 10.30 5.47
N ILE A 10 -17.54 9.85 4.21
CA ILE A 10 -16.48 9.01 3.67
C ILE A 10 -15.49 9.88 2.87
N VAL A 11 -14.20 9.75 3.18
CA VAL A 11 -13.11 10.51 2.57
C VAL A 11 -12.09 9.55 1.95
N ARG A 12 -11.73 9.79 0.69
CA ARG A 12 -10.62 9.09 0.03
C ARG A 12 -9.34 9.90 0.20
N VAL A 13 -8.27 9.23 0.63
CA VAL A 13 -6.94 9.80 0.77
C VAL A 13 -5.99 9.04 -0.15
N VAL A 14 -5.33 9.78 -1.04
CA VAL A 14 -4.35 9.27 -1.98
C VAL A 14 -2.97 9.79 -1.59
N LEU A 15 -2.06 8.87 -1.25
CA LEU A 15 -0.68 9.16 -0.90
C LEU A 15 0.24 8.71 -2.03
N ILE A 16 1.16 9.59 -2.40
CA ILE A 16 2.19 9.33 -3.40
C ILE A 16 3.53 9.65 -2.72
N ASN A 17 4.53 8.77 -2.86
CA ASN A 17 5.87 9.03 -2.35
C ASN A 17 6.55 10.18 -3.13
N GLU A 18 7.64 10.73 -2.59
CA GLU A 18 8.33 11.89 -3.19
C GLU A 18 8.78 11.66 -4.65
N ARG A 19 9.07 10.40 -5.00
CA ARG A 19 9.52 10.00 -6.34
C ARG A 19 8.39 9.74 -7.33
N ASN A 20 7.13 9.78 -6.90
CA ASN A 20 5.96 9.40 -7.70
C ASN A 20 6.04 7.95 -8.24
N THR A 21 6.61 7.04 -7.47
CA THR A 21 6.78 5.61 -7.83
C THR A 21 5.95 4.66 -6.96
N VAL A 22 5.40 5.14 -5.83
CA VAL A 22 4.53 4.36 -4.93
C VAL A 22 3.25 5.14 -4.68
N LEU A 23 2.10 4.48 -4.92
CA LEU A 23 0.75 5.00 -4.71
C LEU A 23 0.03 4.16 -3.64
N LEU A 24 -0.47 4.80 -2.60
CA LEU A 24 -1.33 4.19 -1.59
C LEU A 24 -2.68 4.90 -1.58
N VAL A 25 -3.76 4.14 -1.52
CA VAL A 25 -5.12 4.66 -1.53
C VAL A 25 -5.86 4.17 -0.29
N PHE A 26 -6.39 5.12 0.48
CA PHE A 26 -7.16 4.86 1.69
C PHE A 26 -8.55 5.46 1.56
N VAL A 27 -9.54 4.82 2.19
CA VAL A 27 -10.90 5.32 2.34
C VAL A 27 -11.22 5.33 3.82
N LEU A 28 -11.41 6.51 4.38
CA LEU A 28 -11.77 6.74 5.77
C LEU A 28 -13.28 6.88 5.85
N ASP A 29 -13.94 5.96 6.53
CA ASP A 29 -15.37 5.99 6.82
C ASP A 29 -15.54 6.49 8.27
N TYR A 30 -15.71 7.80 8.42
CA TYR A 30 -15.86 8.43 9.73
C TYR A 30 -17.10 7.94 10.50
N PRO A 31 -18.29 7.79 9.87
CA PRO A 31 -19.46 7.24 10.55
C PRO A 31 -19.25 5.86 11.19
N SER A 32 -18.55 4.95 10.52
CA SER A 32 -18.28 3.61 11.07
C SER A 32 -16.98 3.52 11.87
N GLY A 33 -16.14 4.56 11.82
CA GLY A 33 -14.83 4.59 12.48
C GLY A 33 -13.82 3.63 11.83
N ARG A 34 -13.95 3.37 10.53
CA ARG A 34 -13.13 2.39 9.80
C ARG A 34 -12.24 3.05 8.77
N VAL A 35 -11.09 2.42 8.52
CA VAL A 35 -10.18 2.80 7.43
C VAL A 35 -9.99 1.59 6.52
N HIS A 36 -10.27 1.77 5.25
CA HIS A 36 -10.09 0.76 4.22
C HIS A 36 -8.89 1.12 3.36
N THR A 37 -7.98 0.18 3.15
CA THR A 37 -6.93 0.31 2.14
C THR A 37 -7.41 -0.29 0.83
N ASN A 38 -7.36 0.49 -0.25
CA ASN A 38 -7.67 0.01 -1.59
C ASN A 38 -6.39 -0.47 -2.26
N LEU A 39 -6.18 -1.78 -2.20
CA LEU A 39 -5.01 -2.45 -2.79
C LEU A 39 -5.09 -2.59 -4.32
N GLU A 40 -6.28 -2.45 -4.91
CA GLU A 40 -6.48 -2.52 -6.37
C GLU A 40 -6.09 -1.21 -7.05
N ASP A 41 -6.44 -0.07 -6.43
CA ASP A 41 -6.08 1.27 -6.94
C ASP A 41 -4.67 1.70 -6.49
N GLY A 42 -4.05 0.99 -5.55
CA GLY A 42 -2.69 1.23 -5.07
C GLY A 42 -1.64 0.43 -5.85
N GLY A 43 -0.37 0.83 -5.76
CA GLY A 43 0.67 0.12 -6.50
C GLY A 43 2.00 0.82 -6.65
N LEU A 44 2.90 0.12 -7.34
CA LEU A 44 4.06 0.73 -7.97
C LEU A 44 3.61 1.45 -9.24
N MET A 45 4.03 2.70 -9.40
CA MET A 45 3.73 3.52 -10.57
C MET A 45 4.98 3.68 -11.43
N THR A 46 4.79 3.66 -12.75
CA THR A 46 5.83 4.04 -13.71
C THR A 46 5.39 5.34 -14.38
N GLY A 47 6.07 6.44 -14.05
CA GLY A 47 5.79 7.77 -14.58
C GLY A 47 7.08 8.40 -15.10
N GLU A 48 7.41 9.60 -14.61
CA GLU A 48 8.70 10.26 -14.89
C GLU A 48 9.89 9.47 -14.33
N ASN A 49 9.68 8.80 -13.19
CA ASN A 49 10.64 7.89 -12.59
C ASN A 49 10.18 6.45 -12.75
N ALA A 50 11.12 5.54 -12.98
CA ALA A 50 10.89 4.11 -12.85
C ALA A 50 11.08 3.69 -11.38
N PRO A 51 10.25 2.77 -10.85
CA PRO A 51 10.47 2.21 -9.52
C PRO A 51 11.88 1.63 -9.38
N GLU A 52 12.48 1.85 -8.22
CA GLU A 52 13.70 1.17 -7.82
C GLU A 52 13.41 0.07 -6.80
N GLU A 53 14.41 -0.73 -6.48
CA GLU A 53 14.28 -1.81 -5.53
C GLU A 53 13.74 -1.34 -4.18
N ILE A 54 14.15 -0.15 -3.72
CA ILE A 54 13.65 0.43 -2.47
C ILE A 54 12.13 0.70 -2.52
N ASP A 55 11.61 1.15 -3.67
CA ASP A 55 10.17 1.39 -3.85
C ASP A 55 9.40 0.08 -3.81
N VAL A 56 9.95 -0.98 -4.42
CA VAL A 56 9.42 -2.34 -4.37
C VAL A 56 9.40 -2.87 -2.94
N VAL A 57 10.49 -2.68 -2.19
CA VAL A 57 10.57 -3.06 -0.77
C VAL A 57 9.50 -2.34 0.03
N SER A 58 9.38 -1.01 -0.12
CA SER A 58 8.40 -0.20 0.60
C SER A 58 6.96 -0.64 0.30
N TYR A 59 6.59 -0.77 -0.98
CA TYR A 59 5.24 -1.18 -1.36
C TYR A 59 4.93 -2.62 -0.95
N ALA A 60 5.84 -3.57 -1.22
CA ALA A 60 5.64 -4.97 -0.84
C ALA A 60 5.53 -5.13 0.68
N THR A 61 6.31 -4.37 1.45
CA THR A 61 6.22 -4.35 2.92
C THR A 61 4.83 -3.90 3.36
N PHE A 62 4.32 -2.79 2.82
CA PHE A 62 2.96 -2.35 3.11
C PHE A 62 1.92 -3.42 2.72
N PHE A 63 1.94 -3.85 1.46
CA PHE A 63 0.95 -4.76 0.87
C PHE A 63 0.86 -6.09 1.62
N TYR A 64 2.00 -6.76 1.85
CA TYR A 64 1.99 -8.07 2.47
C TYR A 64 1.78 -8.04 3.99
N ASN A 65 2.15 -6.95 4.68
CA ASN A 65 1.79 -6.81 6.10
C ASN A 65 0.29 -6.54 6.26
N VAL A 66 -0.29 -5.71 5.40
CA VAL A 66 -1.75 -5.49 5.35
C VAL A 66 -2.46 -6.82 5.07
N LEU A 67 -2.05 -7.54 4.02
CA LEU A 67 -2.62 -8.85 3.70
C LEU A 67 -2.41 -9.89 4.80
N GLY A 68 -1.36 -9.78 5.60
CA GLY A 68 -1.11 -10.68 6.72
C GLY A 68 -2.03 -10.46 7.93
N ASN A 69 -3.06 -9.62 7.83
CA ASN A 69 -3.92 -9.18 8.94
C ASN A 69 -3.13 -8.54 10.09
N ARG A 70 -1.98 -7.92 9.81
CA ARG A 70 -1.30 -7.11 10.82
C ARG A 70 -1.97 -5.74 10.88
N ILE A 71 -2.23 -5.23 12.08
CA ILE A 71 -2.78 -3.88 12.29
C ILE A 71 -1.89 -2.88 11.54
N ALA A 72 -2.49 -2.13 10.64
CA ALA A 72 -1.84 -0.98 10.01
C ALA A 72 -2.17 0.25 10.84
N GLU A 73 -1.14 0.96 11.30
CA GLU A 73 -1.29 2.23 11.99
C GLU A 73 -1.08 3.38 11.00
N LEU A 74 -2.05 4.30 10.93
CA LEU A 74 -1.86 5.53 10.18
C LEU A 74 -1.24 6.59 11.10
N ALA A 75 0.05 6.87 10.93
CA ALA A 75 0.74 7.95 11.64
C ALA A 75 0.72 9.25 10.81
N CYS A 76 0.31 10.36 11.43
CA CYS A 76 0.30 11.68 10.79
C CYS A 76 1.05 12.71 11.66
N GLY A 77 2.34 12.89 11.40
CA GLY A 77 3.18 13.82 12.14
C GLY A 77 3.25 13.45 13.62
N ASN A 78 2.87 14.38 14.49
CA ASN A 78 2.87 14.19 15.95
C ASN A 78 1.48 13.80 16.50
N LEU A 79 0.54 13.41 15.63
CA LEU A 79 -0.79 12.96 16.05
C LEU A 79 -0.74 11.50 16.51
N GLU A 80 -1.66 11.15 17.41
CA GLU A 80 -1.83 9.77 17.88
C GLU A 80 -2.17 8.86 16.69
N PRO A 81 -1.47 7.73 16.51
CA PRO A 81 -1.76 6.79 15.43
C PRO A 81 -3.18 6.25 15.54
N ILE A 82 -3.84 6.09 14.39
CA ILE A 82 -5.18 5.52 14.32
C ILE A 82 -5.07 4.06 13.90
N ASP A 83 -5.62 3.16 14.74
CA ASP A 83 -5.75 1.73 14.43
C ASP A 83 -6.70 1.53 13.25
N CYS A 84 -6.26 0.77 12.25
CA CYS A 84 -7.07 0.44 11.08
C CYS A 84 -7.46 -1.05 11.11
N GLU A 85 -8.76 -1.35 11.07
CA GLU A 85 -9.25 -2.72 10.84
C GLU A 85 -9.05 -3.08 9.36
N ILE A 86 -8.41 -4.22 9.11
CA ILE A 86 -8.19 -4.72 7.75
C ILE A 86 -9.27 -5.75 7.44
N VAL A 87 -10.11 -5.44 6.44
CA VAL A 87 -11.09 -6.38 5.91
C VAL A 87 -10.54 -7.01 4.64
N ILE A 88 -9.99 -8.22 4.76
CA ILE A 88 -9.56 -9.04 3.62
C ILE A 88 -10.72 -9.96 3.23
N PRO A 89 -11.06 -10.09 1.94
CA PRO A 89 -12.00 -11.11 1.48
C PRO A 89 -11.59 -12.51 1.98
N GLU A 90 -12.53 -13.27 2.54
CA GLU A 90 -12.28 -14.57 3.20
C GLU A 90 -11.62 -15.63 2.29
N ASN A 91 -11.58 -15.40 0.99
CA ASN A 91 -11.09 -16.34 -0.02
C ASN A 91 -9.59 -16.23 -0.33
N ILE A 92 -8.85 -15.37 0.38
CA ILE A 92 -7.41 -15.15 0.12
C ILE A 92 -6.57 -15.94 1.12
N ILE A 93 -5.77 -16.90 0.64
CA ILE A 93 -4.70 -17.52 1.44
C ILE A 93 -3.55 -16.52 1.53
N THR A 94 -3.36 -15.94 2.71
CA THR A 94 -2.37 -14.89 2.92
C THR A 94 -0.97 -15.50 3.06
N PRO A 95 0.00 -15.11 2.22
CA PRO A 95 1.35 -15.64 2.32
C PRO A 95 2.05 -15.06 3.57
N ASN A 96 3.07 -15.75 4.07
CA ASN A 96 3.94 -15.18 5.10
C ASN A 96 4.56 -13.86 4.57
N PRO A 97 4.36 -12.71 5.26
CA PRO A 97 4.77 -11.42 4.74
C PRO A 97 6.27 -11.33 4.45
N ASP A 98 7.12 -11.79 5.37
CA ASP A 98 8.58 -11.71 5.24
C ASP A 98 9.09 -12.50 4.02
N ARG A 99 8.48 -13.65 3.75
CA ARG A 99 8.79 -14.45 2.57
C ARG A 99 8.29 -13.77 1.29
N ALA A 100 7.06 -13.28 1.28
CA ALA A 100 6.45 -12.66 0.12
C ALA A 100 7.19 -11.38 -0.32
N ILE A 101 7.62 -10.56 0.65
CA ILE A 101 8.44 -9.36 0.41
C ILE A 101 9.75 -9.73 -0.29
N LYS A 102 10.46 -10.76 0.23
CA LYS A 102 11.72 -11.22 -0.39
C LYS A 102 11.50 -11.73 -1.81
N GLU A 103 10.42 -12.48 -2.04
CA GLU A 103 10.10 -12.98 -3.38
C GLU A 103 9.77 -11.84 -4.35
N ALA A 104 9.05 -10.79 -3.93
CA ALA A 104 8.76 -9.63 -4.77
C ALA A 104 10.04 -8.89 -5.19
N VAL A 105 10.96 -8.67 -4.25
CA VAL A 105 12.27 -8.05 -4.52
C VAL A 105 13.10 -8.90 -5.50
N LEU A 106 13.12 -10.21 -5.31
CA LEU A 106 13.83 -11.12 -6.21
C LEU A 106 13.27 -11.09 -7.63
N ARG A 107 11.93 -11.11 -7.78
CA ARG A 107 11.28 -11.00 -9.10
C ARG A 107 11.68 -9.72 -9.81
N PHE A 108 11.62 -8.59 -9.10
CA PHE A 108 12.02 -7.29 -9.65
C PHE A 108 13.48 -7.28 -10.13
N ARG A 109 14.41 -7.86 -9.36
CA ARG A 109 15.82 -8.00 -9.77
C ARG A 109 15.97 -8.83 -11.04
N CYS A 110 15.26 -9.96 -11.14
CA CYS A 110 15.30 -10.83 -12.30
C CYS A 110 14.73 -10.14 -13.55
N GLU A 111 13.63 -9.41 -13.41
CA GLU A 111 13.00 -8.65 -14.51
C GLU A 111 13.94 -7.56 -15.05
N ARG A 112 14.66 -6.84 -14.17
CA ARG A 112 15.68 -5.88 -14.60
C ARG A 112 16.90 -6.51 -15.25
N ALA A 113 17.32 -7.69 -14.78
CA ALA A 113 18.45 -8.41 -15.39
C ALA A 113 18.09 -9.00 -16.77
N GLY A 114 16.83 -9.40 -16.98
CA GLY A 114 16.32 -9.93 -18.25
C GLY A 114 15.85 -8.88 -19.24
N GLY A 115 15.69 -7.61 -18.83
CA GLY A 115 15.31 -6.49 -19.70
C GLY A 115 16.49 -5.70 -20.29
N ALA A 116 17.71 -6.24 -20.20
CA ALA A 116 18.95 -5.62 -20.70
C ALA A 116 19.44 -6.29 -22.00
N GLU A 117 18.53 -6.56 -22.94
CA GLU A 117 18.84 -6.95 -24.34
C GLU A 117 18.45 -5.84 -25.32
#